data_AF-A0A975CWM6-F1
#
_entry.id   AF-A0A975CWM6-F1
#
_cell.length_a   1.000
_cell.length_b   1.000
_cell.length_c   1.000
_cell.angle_alpha   90.00
_cell.angle_beta   90.00
_cell.angle_gamma   90.00
#
_symmetry.space_group_name_H-M   'P 1'
#
loop_
_entity.id
_entity.type
_entity.pdbx_description
1 polymer ?
#
loop_
_entity_poly.entity_id
_entity_poly.type
_entity_poly.pdbx_seq_one_letter_code
_entity_poly.pdbx_strand_id
1 'polypeptide(L)'
;MRVVNPEKARMRTIIINDIKSNITNLNAVKNDAIDTSAIIANILSGSVVGVDQELTNHCQRIRELLDQVIQGLNYSRDLAEQLDITEEVAE
;
A
#
# COMPACT_ATOMS: atom_id res chain seq x y z
N MET A 1 17.57 22.90 26.34
CA MET A 1 17.23 21.46 26.53
C MET A 1 16.38 20.97 25.35
N ARG A 2 16.50 19.71 24.87
CA ARG A 2 15.58 19.13 23.86
C ARG A 2 14.55 18.23 24.53
N VAL A 3 13.27 18.48 24.30
CA VAL A 3 12.16 17.68 24.85
C VAL A 3 11.29 17.15 23.73
N VAL A 4 10.54 16.07 24.00
CA VAL A 4 9.54 15.58 23.05
C VAL A 4 8.41 16.61 22.96
N ASN A 5 8.14 17.06 21.74
CA ASN A 5 6.96 17.85 21.40
C ASN A 5 5.76 16.90 21.25
N PRO A 6 4.73 17.00 22.09
CA PRO A 6 3.56 16.10 22.05
C PRO A 6 2.76 16.19 20.75
N GLU A 7 2.70 17.37 20.13
CA GLU A 7 2.01 17.57 18.86
C GLU A 7 2.74 16.88 17.71
N LYS A 8 4.07 17.01 17.62
CA LYS A 8 4.89 16.29 16.63
C LYS A 8 4.76 14.77 16.80
N ALA A 9 4.79 14.29 18.05
CA ALA A 9 4.58 12.87 18.35
C ALA A 9 3.19 12.36 17.93
N ARG A 10 2.15 13.17 18.17
CA ARG A 10 0.78 12.87 17.72
C ARG A 10 0.68 12.83 16.20
N MET A 11 1.22 13.85 15.51
CA MET A 11 1.21 13.92 14.05
C MET A 11 1.91 12.71 13.42
N ARG A 12 3.09 12.34 13.92
CA ARG A 12 3.81 11.13 13.48
C ARG A 12 2.95 9.88 13.62
N THR A 13 2.25 9.75 14.75
CA THR A 13 1.35 8.62 15.00
C THR A 13 0.19 8.56 14.01
N ILE A 14 -0.45 9.71 13.72
CA ILE A 14 -1.53 9.81 12.73
C ILE A 14 -1.03 9.38 11.35
N ILE A 15 0.09 9.95 10.89
CA ILE A 15 0.69 9.63 9.58
C ILE A 15 0.99 8.13 9.46
N ILE A 16 1.61 7.53 10.48
CA ILE A 16 1.92 6.09 10.48
C ILE A 16 0.64 5.25 10.40
N ASN A 17 -0.40 5.62 11.14
CA ASN A 17 -1.66 4.88 11.15
C ASN A 17 -2.38 4.97 9.80
N ASP A 18 -2.40 6.15 9.17
CA ASP A 18 -2.99 6.35 7.85
C ASP A 18 -2.25 5.53 6.78
N ILE A 19 -0.91 5.52 6.83
CA ILE A 19 -0.10 4.69 5.92
C ILE A 19 -0.41 3.19 6.13
N LYS A 20 -0.49 2.71 7.39
CA LYS A 20 -0.84 1.32 7.70
C LYS A 20 -2.24 0.95 7.20
N SER A 21 -3.21 1.84 7.34
CA SER A 21 -4.57 1.65 6.83
C SER A 21 -4.56 1.52 5.30
N ASN A 22 -3.87 2.41 4.61
CA ASN A 22 -3.74 2.37 3.15
C ASN A 22 -3.05 1.10 2.65
N ILE A 23 -1.98 0.64 3.32
CA ILE A 23 -1.33 -0.63 2.99
C ILE A 23 -2.30 -1.80 3.16
N THR A 24 -3.08 -1.82 4.24
CA THR A 24 -4.09 -2.86 4.48
C THR A 24 -5.14 -2.89 3.37
N ASN A 25 -5.69 -1.73 3.02
CA ASN A 25 -6.71 -1.61 1.97
C ASN A 25 -6.17 -2.02 0.59
N LEU A 26 -4.95 -1.60 0.24
CA LEU A 26 -4.34 -1.97 -1.04
C LEU A 26 -3.99 -3.46 -1.13
N ASN A 27 -3.59 -4.08 -0.02
CA ASN A 27 -3.40 -5.53 0.03
C ASN A 27 -4.71 -6.28 -0.22
N ALA A 28 -5.84 -5.79 0.33
CA ALA A 28 -7.15 -6.37 0.04
C ALA A 28 -7.49 -6.28 -1.46
N VAL A 29 -7.36 -5.08 -2.05
CA VAL A 29 -7.61 -4.88 -3.50
C VAL A 29 -6.67 -5.74 -4.36
N LYS A 30 -5.41 -5.92 -3.94
CA LYS A 30 -4.45 -6.78 -4.63
C LYS A 30 -4.91 -8.25 -4.61
N ASN A 31 -5.41 -8.72 -3.47
CA ASN A 31 -5.93 -10.08 -3.36
C ASN A 31 -7.19 -10.27 -4.21
N ASP A 32 -8.11 -9.29 -4.22
CA ASP A 32 -9.30 -9.32 -5.08
C ASP A 32 -8.92 -9.39 -6.57
N ALA A 33 -7.86 -8.69 -6.98
CA ALA A 33 -7.34 -8.75 -8.36
C ALA A 33 -6.72 -10.13 -8.69
N ILE A 34 -6.06 -10.78 -7.73
CA ILE A 34 -5.53 -12.15 -7.88
C ILE A 34 -6.69 -13.14 -8.02
N ASP A 35 -7.68 -13.06 -7.15
CA ASP A 35 -8.86 -13.94 -7.16
C ASP A 35 -9.66 -13.76 -8.44
N THR A 36 -9.86 -12.51 -8.89
CA THR A 36 -10.50 -12.19 -10.16
C THR A 36 -9.76 -12.83 -11.33
N SER A 37 -8.42 -12.71 -11.36
CA SER A 37 -7.60 -13.32 -12.40
C SER A 37 -7.74 -14.85 -12.41
N ALA A 38 -7.83 -15.49 -11.24
CA ALA A 38 -8.00 -16.93 -11.12
C ALA A 38 -9.41 -17.38 -11.58
N ILE A 39 -10.46 -16.62 -11.24
CA ILE A 39 -11.83 -16.87 -11.69
C ILE A 39 -11.92 -16.76 -13.21
N ILE A 40 -11.31 -15.73 -13.80
CA ILE A 40 -11.24 -15.55 -15.25
C ILE A 40 -10.57 -16.76 -15.91
N ALA A 41 -9.42 -17.18 -15.40
CA ALA A 41 -8.71 -18.36 -15.92
C ALA A 41 -9.56 -19.65 -15.84
N ASN A 42 -10.32 -19.83 -14.75
CA ASN A 42 -11.18 -21.00 -14.55
C ASN A 42 -12.46 -21.00 -15.40
N ILE A 43 -13.13 -19.85 -15.56
CA ILE A 43 -14.33 -19.72 -16.40
C ILE A 43 -13.97 -19.91 -17.88
N LEU A 44 -12.81 -19.42 -18.28
CA LEU A 44 -12.40 -19.34 -19.67
C LEU A 44 -11.58 -20.54 -20.15
N SER A 45 -11.29 -21.53 -19.30
CA SER A 45 -10.60 -22.78 -19.68
C SER A 45 -11.37 -23.65 -20.70
N GLY A 46 -12.44 -23.14 -21.31
CA GLY A 46 -13.21 -23.74 -22.39
C GLY A 46 -13.73 -22.76 -23.46
N SER A 47 -13.29 -21.50 -23.51
CA SER A 47 -13.78 -20.49 -24.48
C SER A 47 -12.65 -19.70 -25.16
N VAL A 48 -12.97 -19.12 -26.32
CA VAL A 48 -12.07 -18.85 -27.46
C VAL A 48 -11.15 -17.62 -27.29
N VAL A 49 -9.85 -17.91 -27.16
CA VAL A 49 -8.64 -17.23 -27.69
C VAL A 49 -8.76 -15.73 -28.05
N GLY A 50 -8.31 -14.85 -27.14
CA GLY A 50 -8.00 -13.42 -27.40
C GLY A 50 -8.27 -12.49 -26.21
N VAL A 51 -9.52 -12.48 -25.72
CA VAL A 51 -9.96 -11.62 -24.59
C VAL A 51 -9.39 -12.13 -23.25
N ASP A 52 -9.11 -13.42 -23.17
CA ASP A 52 -8.48 -14.12 -22.05
C ASP A 52 -7.10 -13.55 -21.72
N GLN A 53 -6.26 -13.36 -22.73
CA GLN A 53 -4.89 -12.90 -22.57
C GLN A 53 -4.85 -11.43 -22.18
N GLU A 54 -5.67 -10.58 -22.79
CA GLU A 54 -5.73 -9.15 -22.47
C GLU A 54 -6.21 -8.90 -21.05
N LEU A 55 -7.28 -9.59 -20.61
CA LEU A 55 -7.82 -9.41 -19.27
C LEU A 55 -6.86 -9.95 -18.19
N THR A 56 -6.22 -11.10 -18.45
CA THR A 56 -5.16 -11.63 -17.57
C THR A 56 -3.99 -10.66 -17.47
N ASN A 57 -3.55 -10.09 -18.60
CA ASN A 57 -2.49 -9.09 -18.63
C ASN A 57 -2.88 -7.82 -17.84
N HIS A 58 -4.14 -7.38 -17.92
CA HIS A 58 -4.64 -6.25 -17.11
C HIS A 58 -4.63 -6.56 -15.62
N CYS A 59 -5.11 -7.73 -15.19
CA CYS A 59 -5.04 -8.14 -13.77
C CYS A 59 -3.59 -8.22 -13.27
N GLN A 60 -2.69 -8.76 -14.08
CA GLN A 60 -1.27 -8.83 -13.75
C GLN A 60 -0.64 -7.43 -13.63
N ARG A 61 -0.93 -6.53 -14.58
CA ARG A 61 -0.43 -5.15 -14.52
C ARG A 61 -0.98 -4.40 -13.30
N ILE A 62 -2.25 -4.59 -12.95
CA ILE A 62 -2.85 -4.03 -11.72
C ILE A 62 -2.09 -4.54 -10.50
N ARG A 63 -1.81 -5.85 -10.43
CA ARG A 63 -1.05 -6.45 -9.33
C ARG A 63 0.35 -5.83 -9.20
N GLU A 64 1.07 -5.68 -10.30
CA GLU A 64 2.41 -5.09 -10.33
C GLU A 64 2.40 -3.62 -9.88
N LEU A 65 1.41 -2.83 -10.33
CA LEU A 65 1.24 -1.45 -9.89
C LEU A 65 0.91 -1.35 -8.40
N LEU A 66 0.03 -2.23 -7.89
CA LEU A 66 -0.30 -2.29 -6.47
C LEU A 66 0.93 -2.64 -5.63
N ASP A 67 1.77 -3.57 -6.10
CA ASP A 67 3.03 -3.92 -5.43
C ASP A 67 4.00 -2.73 -5.34
N GLN A 68 4.16 -1.96 -6.42
CA GLN A 68 4.99 -0.76 -6.41
C GLN A 68 4.46 0.30 -5.43
N VAL A 69 3.15 0.53 -5.41
CA VAL A 69 2.52 1.48 -4.48
C VAL A 69 2.69 1.04 -3.03
N ILE A 70 2.48 -0.25 -2.73
CA ILE A 70 2.67 -0.80 -1.38
C ILE A 70 4.13 -0.68 -0.94
N GLN A 71 5.09 -0.93 -1.82
CA GLN A 71 6.52 -0.72 -1.53
C GLN A 71 6.81 0.75 -1.21
N GLY A 72 6.27 1.69 -2.01
CA GLY A 72 6.42 3.13 -1.75
C GLY A 72 5.80 3.58 -0.43
N LEU A 73 4.65 3.01 -0.05
CA LEU A 73 4.01 3.27 1.23
C LEU A 73 4.81 2.70 2.40
N ASN A 74 5.38 1.50 2.28
CA ASN A 74 6.26 0.94 3.30
C ASN A 74 7.50 1.83 3.49
N TYR A 75 8.14 2.28 2.41
CA TYR A 75 9.25 3.22 2.50
C TYR A 75 8.85 4.54 3.18
N SER A 76 7.68 5.08 2.84
CA SER A 76 7.14 6.30 3.46
C SER A 76 6.86 6.11 4.96
N ARG A 77 6.40 4.93 5.37
CA ARG A 77 6.22 4.57 6.78
C ARG A 77 7.56 4.59 7.51
N ASP A 78 8.58 3.96 6.94
CA ASP A 78 9.90 3.84 7.57
C ASP A 78 10.57 5.24 7.71
N LEU A 79 10.31 6.16 6.78
CA LEU A 79 10.69 7.57 6.91
C LEU A 79 9.88 8.31 7.99
N ALA A 80 8.56 8.06 8.06
CA ALA A 80 7.71 8.67 9.08
C ALA A 80 8.14 8.26 10.50
N GLU A 81 8.58 7.01 10.69
CA GLU A 81 9.12 6.51 11.96
C GLU A 81 10.40 7.25 12.40
N GLN A 82 11.16 7.79 11.45
CA GLN A 82 12.39 8.56 11.68
C GLN A 82 12.17 10.05 11.93
N LEU A 83 10.92 10.55 11.81
CA LEU A 83 10.63 11.96 12.06
C LEU A 83 11.02 12.38 13.48
N ASP A 84 11.80 13.46 13.56
CA ASP A 84 12.19 14.07 14.81
C ASP A 84 10.97 14.70 15.49
N ILE A 85 10.63 14.15 16.65
CA ILE A 85 9.52 14.60 17.48
C ILE A 85 9.97 15.52 18.61
N THR A 86 11.23 15.93 18.62
CA THR A 86 11.76 16.80 19.67
C THR A 86 11.76 18.27 19.25
N GLU A 87 11.83 19.15 20.25
CA GLU A 87 12.01 20.59 20.07
C GLU A 87 12.96 21.15 21.12
N GLU A 88 13.59 22.28 20.80
CA GLU A 88 14.40 23.02 21.75
C GLU A 88 13.52 23.89 22.62
N VAL A 89 13.70 23.77 23.94
CA VAL A 89 13.12 24.65 24.95
C VAL A 89 14.24 25.47 25.58
N ALA A 90 13.97 26.78 25.71
CA ALA A 90 14.82 27.72 26.42
C ALA A 90 14.96 27.29 27.89
N GLU A 91 16.15 27.49 28.46
CA GLU A 91 16.45 27.21 29.87
C GLU A 91 15.75 28.18 30.82
#